data_AF-A0AAN9N5D6-F1
#
_entry.id   AF-A0AAN9N5D6-F1
#
_cell.length_a   1.000
_cell.length_b   1.000
_cell.length_c   1.000
_cell.angle_alpha   90.00
_cell.angle_beta   90.00
_cell.angle_gamma   90.00
#
_symmetry.space_group_name_H-M   'P 1'
#
loop_
_entity.id
_entity.type
_entity.pdbx_description
1 polymer ?
#
loop_
_entity_poly.entity_id
_entity_poly.type
_entity_poly.pdbx_seq_one_letter_code
_entity_poly.pdbx_strand_id
1 'polypeptide(L)'
;MTTSALVKKIQCNKRQRDDTNESCKEGGNVEALYRVGLQELKSFVGNIENDMKYLKMAAEKGHLEAKYTYALILLCSYDDDLRKEGVEYMQFLRNAKQIGNLAGMEEAVFDALNLNPQLFCNEVLNNVDDVLDEAFRFFYQDASTKLNIEGTQRSQDLKKGVDCIRQRVQSVLDKQLGAWENYILRHCFSLPPGFRLPNTDESTESDTDPSAPFDPDIDVQLDSLREKLTQVVQDSEMLNQEIQLLERKSSINAGYINEAVHLYEQNSMHELFQEIVATASELEMKMGKLNSSMIEETDLMKTKRIYSTEMDLSAVHSAKGLSNEKLDVEEFVGIMKTM
;
A
#
# COMPACT_ATOMS: atom_id res chain seq x y z
N MET A 1 41.28 2.63 16.48
CA MET A 1 40.47 3.01 17.67
C MET A 1 39.32 2.02 17.79
N THR A 2 39.06 1.47 18.98
CA THR A 2 37.99 0.47 19.15
C THR A 2 36.62 1.11 18.97
N THR A 3 35.67 0.38 18.40
CA THR A 3 34.26 0.79 18.21
C THR A 3 33.63 1.36 19.49
N SER A 4 34.05 0.88 20.65
CA SER A 4 33.65 1.41 21.96
C SER A 4 34.08 2.87 22.21
N ALA A 5 35.26 3.29 21.72
CA ALA A 5 35.75 4.66 21.88
C ALA A 5 34.99 5.64 20.97
N LEU A 6 34.65 5.22 19.75
CA LEU A 6 33.84 6.00 18.81
C LEU A 6 32.40 6.18 19.33
N VAL A 7 31.76 5.11 19.81
CA VAL A 7 30.42 5.19 20.42
C VAL A 7 30.43 6.13 21.63
N LYS A 8 31.45 6.06 22.49
CA LYS A 8 31.60 6.99 23.62
C LYS A 8 31.78 8.44 23.17
N LYS A 9 32.55 8.69 22.11
CA LYS A 9 32.80 10.03 21.57
C LYS A 9 31.54 10.62 20.92
N ILE A 10 30.79 9.83 20.17
CA ILE A 10 29.49 10.21 19.59
C ILE A 10 28.47 10.51 20.70
N GLN A 11 28.42 9.67 21.74
CA GLN A 11 27.53 9.89 22.89
C GLN A 11 27.91 11.16 23.66
N CYS A 12 29.21 11.46 23.79
CA CYS A 12 29.73 12.65 24.46
C CYS A 12 29.41 13.93 23.66
N ASN A 13 29.62 13.90 22.35
CA ASN A 13 29.31 15.02 21.46
C ASN A 13 27.80 15.28 21.37
N LYS A 14 26.97 14.22 21.41
CA LYS A 14 25.52 14.35 21.50
C LYS A 14 25.12 15.04 22.80
N ARG A 15 25.67 14.61 23.94
CA ARG A 15 25.39 15.20 25.25
C ARG A 15 25.82 16.66 25.34
N GLN A 16 27.01 17.01 24.84
CA GLN A 16 27.46 18.41 24.78
C GLN A 16 26.57 19.28 23.88
N ARG A 17 26.10 18.75 22.75
CA ARG A 17 25.16 19.45 21.86
C ARG A 17 23.83 19.72 22.57
N ASP A 18 23.32 18.73 23.28
CA ASP A 18 22.08 18.83 24.05
C ASP A 18 22.22 19.88 25.18
N ASP A 19 23.33 19.86 25.94
CA ASP A 19 23.64 20.84 27.00
C ASP A 19 23.78 22.28 26.43
N THR A 20 24.41 22.44 25.27
CA THR A 20 24.52 23.75 24.61
C THR A 20 23.17 24.26 24.10
N ASN A 21 22.32 23.38 23.59
CA ASN A 21 20.98 23.74 23.15
C ASN A 21 20.10 24.15 24.34
N GLU A 22 20.23 23.47 25.49
CA GLU A 22 19.49 23.80 26.72
C GLU A 22 19.91 25.17 27.29
N SER A 23 21.22 25.48 27.32
CA SER A 23 21.71 26.80 27.72
C SER A 23 21.28 27.93 26.76
N CYS A 24 21.23 27.65 25.45
CA CYS A 24 20.73 28.60 24.46
C CYS A 24 19.22 28.86 24.57
N LYS A 25 18.43 27.85 24.98
CA LYS A 25 16.99 27.98 25.27
C LYS A 25 16.76 28.91 26.46
N GLU A 26 17.58 28.81 27.51
CA GLU A 26 17.52 29.66 28.71
C GLU A 26 17.97 31.11 28.44
N GLY A 27 18.93 31.30 27.53
CA GLY A 27 19.43 32.64 27.15
C GLY A 27 18.48 33.46 26.25
N GLY A 28 17.41 32.85 25.74
CA GLY A 28 16.35 33.55 24.98
C GLY A 28 16.80 34.17 23.65
N ASN A 29 17.99 33.81 23.14
CA ASN A 29 18.52 34.26 21.85
C ASN A 29 17.60 33.77 20.72
N VAL A 30 17.04 34.71 19.96
CA VAL A 30 16.01 34.43 18.95
C VAL A 30 16.52 33.53 17.83
N GLU A 31 17.76 33.72 17.39
CA GLU A 31 18.43 32.91 16.36
C GLU A 31 18.68 31.48 16.86
N ALA A 32 19.05 31.33 18.14
CA ALA A 32 19.25 30.01 18.73
C ALA A 32 17.93 29.25 18.89
N LEU A 33 16.85 29.94 19.27
CA LEU A 33 15.49 29.36 19.32
C LEU A 33 15.03 28.90 17.93
N TYR A 34 15.33 29.68 16.88
CA TYR A 34 15.04 29.30 15.50
C TYR A 34 15.80 28.04 15.06
N ARG A 35 17.12 27.99 15.28
CA ARG A 35 17.93 26.80 14.92
C ARG A 35 17.50 25.54 15.64
N VAL A 36 17.19 25.65 16.94
CA VAL A 36 16.65 24.54 17.73
C VAL A 36 15.28 24.10 17.18
N GLY A 37 14.39 25.04 16.88
CA GLY A 37 13.08 24.75 16.31
C GLY A 37 13.17 24.01 14.97
N LEU A 38 14.11 24.39 14.10
CA LEU A 38 14.38 23.67 12.85
C LEU A 38 14.93 22.26 13.06
N GLN A 39 15.72 22.04 14.13
CA GLN A 39 16.24 20.72 14.45
C GLN A 39 15.13 19.79 14.94
N GLU A 40 14.18 20.30 15.73
CA GLU A 40 13.01 19.56 16.22
C GLU A 40 12.01 19.25 15.08
N LEU A 41 11.90 20.13 14.07
CA LEU A 41 11.12 19.90 12.84
C LEU A 41 11.57 18.64 12.09
N LYS A 42 12.87 18.30 12.08
CA LYS A 42 13.37 17.09 11.41
C LYS A 42 12.87 15.79 12.04
N SER A 43 12.38 15.86 13.29
CA SER A 43 11.82 14.74 14.04
C SER A 43 10.30 14.83 14.21
N PHE A 44 9.60 15.59 13.36
CA PHE A 44 8.17 15.86 13.50
C PHE A 44 7.32 14.57 13.47
N VAL A 45 6.48 14.39 14.50
CA VAL A 45 5.57 13.22 14.65
C VAL A 45 4.08 13.63 14.62
N GLY A 46 3.78 14.91 14.35
CA GLY A 46 2.41 15.37 14.08
C GLY A 46 1.78 16.24 15.17
N ASN A 47 2.47 16.57 16.27
CA ASN A 47 1.95 17.48 17.29
C ASN A 47 2.54 18.88 17.12
N ILE A 48 1.84 19.73 16.37
CA ILE A 48 2.29 21.09 16.03
C ILE A 48 2.58 21.94 17.28
N GLU A 49 1.80 21.82 18.34
CA GLU A 49 1.90 22.71 19.51
C GLU A 49 3.13 22.40 20.38
N ASN A 50 3.44 21.11 20.57
CA ASN A 50 4.59 20.68 21.35
C ASN A 50 5.88 20.63 20.52
N ASP A 51 5.80 20.11 19.28
CA ASP A 51 6.98 19.87 18.44
C ASP A 51 7.54 21.17 17.83
N MET A 52 6.76 22.26 17.84
CA MET A 52 7.16 23.56 17.24
C MET A 52 7.27 24.70 18.26
N LYS A 53 7.37 24.39 19.55
CA LYS A 53 7.40 25.39 20.63
C LYS A 53 8.48 26.46 20.43
N TYR A 54 9.72 26.06 20.11
CA TYR A 54 10.83 27.03 19.96
C TYR A 54 10.71 27.84 18.67
N LEU A 55 10.15 27.25 17.62
CA LEU A 55 9.87 27.94 16.37
C LEU A 55 8.80 29.03 16.58
N LYS A 56 7.73 28.71 17.33
CA LYS A 56 6.71 29.67 17.77
C LYS A 56 7.33 30.82 18.58
N MET A 57 8.15 30.50 19.59
CA MET A 57 8.79 31.53 20.43
C MET A 57 9.72 32.45 19.62
N ALA A 58 10.46 31.91 18.64
CA ALA A 58 11.29 32.70 17.74
C ALA A 58 10.42 33.61 16.83
N ALA A 59 9.31 33.09 16.32
CA ALA A 59 8.36 33.83 15.51
C ALA A 59 7.71 34.99 16.30
N GLU A 60 7.22 34.75 17.51
CA GLU A 60 6.63 35.75 18.39
C GLU A 60 7.62 36.87 18.75
N LYS A 61 8.91 36.54 18.87
CA LYS A 61 10.01 37.50 19.10
C LYS A 61 10.43 38.30 17.87
N GLY A 62 9.81 38.08 16.71
CA GLY A 62 10.02 38.92 15.52
C GLY A 62 11.01 38.36 14.50
N HIS A 63 11.53 37.15 14.66
CA HIS A 63 12.43 36.53 13.69
C HIS A 63 11.67 36.21 12.40
N LEU A 64 12.08 36.82 11.28
CA LEU A 64 11.33 36.78 10.03
C LEU A 64 11.29 35.36 9.44
N GLU A 65 12.42 34.67 9.49
CA GLU A 65 12.63 33.29 9.08
C GLU A 65 11.73 32.35 9.90
N ALA A 66 11.78 32.47 11.24
CA ALA A 66 10.93 31.66 12.11
C ALA A 66 9.43 31.95 11.89
N LYS A 67 9.04 33.21 11.70
CA LYS A 67 7.66 33.60 11.34
C LYS A 67 7.21 32.93 10.05
N TYR A 68 8.07 32.89 9.03
CA TYR A 68 7.75 32.27 7.75
C TYR A 68 7.61 30.75 7.88
N THR A 69 8.61 30.09 8.47
CA THR A 69 8.57 28.63 8.66
C THR A 69 7.38 28.21 9.51
N TYR A 70 7.10 28.92 10.62
CA TYR A 70 5.96 28.64 11.48
C TYR A 70 4.62 28.86 10.75
N ALA A 71 4.50 29.94 9.97
CA ALA A 71 3.30 30.23 9.20
C ALA A 71 2.98 29.13 8.17
N LEU A 72 3.99 28.60 7.47
CA LEU A 72 3.78 27.49 6.54
C LEU A 72 3.28 26.23 7.23
N ILE A 73 3.86 25.90 8.39
CA ILE A 73 3.44 24.75 9.19
C ILE A 73 1.97 24.91 9.63
N LEU A 74 1.61 26.10 10.10
CA LEU A 74 0.24 26.42 10.52
C LEU A 74 -0.77 26.35 9.37
N LEU A 75 -0.40 26.83 8.17
CA LEU A 75 -1.26 26.78 6.99
C LEU A 75 -1.57 25.35 6.52
N CYS A 76 -0.65 24.42 6.77
CA CYS A 76 -0.83 23.00 6.46
C CYS A 76 -1.61 22.23 7.54
N SER A 77 -2.06 22.89 8.60
CA SER A 77 -2.81 22.24 9.68
C SER A 77 -4.29 22.02 9.33
N TYR A 78 -4.88 20.94 9.85
CA TYR A 78 -6.33 20.67 9.72
C TYR A 78 -7.19 21.58 10.62
N ASP A 79 -6.58 22.30 11.56
CA ASP A 79 -7.25 23.20 12.49
C ASP A 79 -7.46 24.58 11.86
N ASP A 80 -8.72 25.02 11.81
CA ASP A 80 -9.12 26.28 11.18
C ASP A 80 -8.53 27.51 11.87
N ASP A 81 -8.38 27.47 13.20
CA ASP A 81 -7.85 28.58 14.00
C ASP A 81 -6.34 28.70 13.79
N LEU A 82 -5.63 27.56 13.76
CA LEU A 82 -4.21 27.53 13.42
C LEU A 82 -3.94 28.03 12.00
N ARG A 83 -4.76 27.61 11.02
CA ARG A 83 -4.63 28.14 9.65
C ARG A 83 -4.84 29.65 9.59
N LYS A 84 -5.81 30.17 10.35
CA LYS A 84 -6.05 31.62 10.44
C LYS A 84 -4.86 32.36 11.05
N GLU A 85 -4.27 31.82 12.11
CA GLU A 85 -3.02 32.34 12.70
C GLU A 85 -1.88 32.33 11.65
N GLY A 86 -1.72 31.25 10.89
CA GLY A 86 -0.78 31.16 9.78
C GLY A 86 -0.97 32.25 8.72
N VAL A 87 -2.23 32.55 8.37
CA VAL A 87 -2.56 33.66 7.44
C VAL A 87 -2.16 35.02 8.02
N GLU A 88 -2.34 35.25 9.31
CA GLU A 88 -1.96 36.51 9.97
C GLU A 88 -0.43 36.73 9.93
N TYR A 89 0.35 35.69 10.20
CA TYR A 89 1.81 35.75 10.06
C TYR A 89 2.23 36.03 8.61
N MET A 90 1.58 35.40 7.63
CA MET A 90 1.87 35.66 6.20
C MET A 90 1.50 37.09 5.77
N GLN A 91 0.41 37.64 6.29
CA GLN A 91 0.03 39.04 6.05
C GLN A 91 1.05 40.01 6.66
N PHE A 92 1.54 39.74 7.87
CA PHE A 92 2.62 40.51 8.49
C PHE A 92 3.87 40.51 7.62
N LEU A 93 4.31 39.34 7.13
CA LEU A 93 5.48 39.19 6.27
C LEU A 93 5.29 39.89 4.92
N ARG A 94 4.08 39.86 4.35
CA ARG A 94 3.72 40.60 3.13
C ARG A 94 3.79 42.12 3.32
N ASN A 95 3.42 42.63 4.48
CA ASN A 95 3.52 44.07 4.77
C ASN A 95 4.98 44.48 4.97
N ALA A 96 5.81 43.62 5.56
CA ALA A 96 7.26 43.80 5.59
C ALA A 96 7.90 43.75 4.18
N LYS A 97 7.28 43.03 3.22
CA LYS A 97 7.75 42.84 1.84
C LYS A 97 7.75 44.11 0.98
N GLN A 98 6.93 45.11 1.28
CA GLN A 98 6.88 46.36 0.49
C GLN A 98 8.13 47.26 0.66
N ILE A 99 9.07 46.89 1.54
CA ILE A 99 10.26 47.71 1.87
C ILE A 99 11.55 47.19 1.21
N GLY A 100 11.59 45.97 0.66
CA GLY A 100 12.83 45.35 0.13
C GLY A 100 12.63 44.63 -1.20
N ASN A 101 13.28 45.13 -2.25
CA ASN A 101 13.23 44.60 -3.61
C ASN A 101 14.16 43.38 -3.75
N LEU A 102 13.65 42.16 -3.97
CA LEU A 102 14.45 40.94 -4.01
C LEU A 102 13.76 39.79 -4.80
N ALA A 103 14.15 39.62 -6.06
CA ALA A 103 13.73 38.51 -6.91
C ALA A 103 14.81 37.43 -7.11
N GLY A 104 16.04 37.66 -6.63
CA GLY A 104 17.19 36.76 -6.85
C GLY A 104 17.51 35.78 -5.72
N MET A 105 16.79 35.84 -4.59
CA MET A 105 17.07 34.99 -3.40
C MET A 105 16.12 33.80 -3.24
N GLU A 106 15.05 33.71 -4.04
CA GLU A 106 14.04 32.65 -3.92
C GLU A 106 14.58 31.27 -4.32
N GLU A 107 15.41 31.20 -5.37
CA GLU A 107 15.93 29.94 -5.91
C GLU A 107 16.92 29.23 -4.97
N ALA A 108 17.84 29.97 -4.35
CA ALA A 108 18.87 29.43 -3.46
C ALA A 108 18.31 28.80 -2.15
N VAL A 109 17.14 29.26 -1.68
CA VAL A 109 16.52 28.73 -0.45
C VAL A 109 15.82 27.39 -0.72
N PHE A 110 15.17 27.27 -1.87
CA PHE A 110 14.52 26.05 -2.30
C PHE A 110 15.53 24.95 -2.63
N ASP A 111 16.66 25.31 -3.22
CA ASP A 111 17.78 24.38 -3.43
C ASP A 111 18.39 23.90 -2.12
N ALA A 112 18.61 24.79 -1.13
CA ALA A 112 19.14 24.41 0.18
C ALA A 112 18.20 23.51 0.99
N LEU A 113 16.89 23.66 0.80
CA LEU A 113 15.86 22.82 1.41
C LEU A 113 15.53 21.55 0.59
N ASN A 114 16.17 21.38 -0.58
CA ASN A 114 15.88 20.34 -1.57
C ASN A 114 14.37 20.22 -1.88
N LEU A 115 13.69 21.37 -1.88
CA LEU A 115 12.24 21.48 -2.01
C LEU A 115 11.98 22.20 -3.32
N ASN A 116 11.47 21.48 -4.32
CA ASN A 116 11.02 22.10 -5.56
C ASN A 116 9.51 22.38 -5.45
N PRO A 117 9.09 23.66 -5.38
CA PRO A 117 7.67 24.04 -5.24
C PRO A 117 6.76 23.40 -6.28
N GLN A 118 7.22 23.28 -7.52
CA GLN A 118 6.43 22.70 -8.61
C GLN A 118 6.33 21.18 -8.47
N LEU A 119 7.41 20.49 -8.09
CA LEU A 119 7.35 19.04 -7.82
C LEU A 119 6.40 18.72 -6.67
N PHE A 120 6.45 19.50 -5.59
CA PHE A 120 5.53 19.35 -4.46
C PHE A 120 4.07 19.53 -4.91
N CYS A 121 3.76 20.58 -5.66
CA CYS A 121 2.40 20.79 -6.17
C CYS A 121 1.96 19.62 -7.06
N ASN A 122 2.81 19.17 -7.98
CA ASN A 122 2.51 18.04 -8.86
C ASN A 122 2.25 16.74 -8.07
N GLU A 123 3.04 16.48 -7.02
CA GLU A 123 2.85 15.31 -6.18
C GLU A 123 1.50 15.34 -5.45
N VAL A 124 1.11 16.50 -4.90
CA VAL A 124 -0.21 16.65 -4.26
C VAL A 124 -1.34 16.48 -5.29
N LEU A 125 -1.23 17.08 -6.48
CA LEU A 125 -2.23 16.95 -7.55
C LEU A 125 -2.40 15.49 -7.96
N ASN A 126 -1.30 14.78 -8.21
CA ASN A 126 -1.33 13.36 -8.58
C ASN A 126 -1.97 12.50 -7.49
N ASN A 127 -1.65 12.74 -6.21
CA ASN A 127 -2.27 12.01 -5.09
C ASN A 127 -3.78 12.24 -5.02
N VAL A 128 -4.25 13.47 -5.28
CA VAL A 128 -5.70 13.76 -5.31
C VAL A 128 -6.38 13.02 -6.46
N ASP A 129 -5.76 12.99 -7.64
CA ASP A 129 -6.27 12.25 -8.80
C ASP A 129 -6.32 10.74 -8.52
N ASP A 130 -5.28 10.16 -7.93
CA ASP A 130 -5.23 8.74 -7.56
C ASP A 130 -6.34 8.36 -6.58
N VAL A 131 -6.55 9.18 -5.53
CA VAL A 131 -7.63 8.97 -4.55
C VAL A 131 -9.00 9.08 -5.21
N LEU A 132 -9.18 10.03 -6.11
CA LEU A 132 -10.45 10.22 -6.83
C LEU A 132 -10.76 9.02 -7.72
N ASP A 133 -9.76 8.54 -8.48
CA ASP A 133 -9.91 7.38 -9.34
C ASP A 133 -10.20 6.10 -8.54
N GLU A 134 -9.53 5.91 -7.41
CA GLU A 134 -9.80 4.79 -6.49
C GLU A 134 -11.24 4.83 -5.96
N ALA A 135 -11.67 5.99 -5.47
CA ALA A 135 -13.02 6.16 -4.94
C ALA A 135 -14.09 5.83 -5.99
N PHE A 136 -13.94 6.33 -7.22
CA PHE A 136 -14.92 6.04 -8.28
C PHE A 136 -14.87 4.59 -8.77
N ARG A 137 -13.70 3.95 -8.74
CA ARG A 137 -13.59 2.51 -9.03
C ARG A 137 -14.32 1.67 -7.98
N PHE A 138 -14.13 2.02 -6.71
CA PHE A 138 -14.86 1.42 -5.59
C PHE A 138 -16.38 1.57 -5.74
N PHE A 139 -16.87 2.79 -5.98
CA PHE A 139 -18.31 3.02 -6.15
C PHE A 139 -18.90 2.28 -7.35
N TYR A 140 -18.15 2.16 -8.45
CA TYR A 140 -18.58 1.38 -9.59
C TYR A 140 -18.74 -0.12 -9.24
N GLN A 141 -17.76 -0.69 -8.53
CA GLN A 141 -17.80 -2.09 -8.09
C GLN A 141 -18.94 -2.34 -7.09
N ASP A 142 -19.07 -1.48 -6.07
CA ASP A 142 -20.14 -1.57 -5.07
C ASP A 142 -21.54 -1.44 -5.69
N ALA A 143 -21.72 -0.51 -6.64
CA ALA A 143 -22.98 -0.38 -7.36
C ALA A 143 -23.25 -1.60 -8.26
N SER A 144 -22.23 -2.12 -8.95
CA SER A 144 -22.37 -3.28 -9.83
C SER A 144 -22.80 -4.53 -9.07
N THR A 145 -22.20 -4.77 -7.89
CA THR A 145 -22.54 -5.91 -7.02
C THR A 145 -23.95 -5.79 -6.44
N LYS A 146 -24.32 -4.63 -5.89
CA LYS A 146 -25.65 -4.41 -5.31
C LYS A 146 -26.79 -4.52 -6.30
N LEU A 147 -26.54 -4.14 -7.55
CA LEU A 147 -27.55 -4.13 -8.61
C LEU A 147 -27.52 -5.41 -9.47
N ASN A 148 -26.57 -6.32 -9.22
CA ASN A 148 -26.41 -7.62 -9.87
C ASN A 148 -26.40 -7.53 -11.41
N ILE A 149 -25.66 -6.56 -11.94
CA ILE A 149 -25.76 -6.11 -13.35
C ILE A 149 -24.75 -6.78 -14.29
N GLU A 150 -23.94 -7.72 -13.80
CA GLU A 150 -22.85 -8.32 -14.57
C GLU A 150 -23.35 -8.90 -15.92
N GLY A 151 -22.73 -8.46 -17.01
CA GLY A 151 -23.01 -8.95 -18.37
C GLY A 151 -24.21 -8.35 -19.10
N THR A 152 -24.94 -7.36 -18.53
CA THR A 152 -26.13 -6.76 -19.19
C THR A 152 -25.91 -5.34 -19.71
N GLN A 153 -26.78 -4.87 -20.63
CA GLN A 153 -26.78 -3.47 -21.15
C GLN A 153 -26.79 -2.41 -20.03
N ARG A 154 -27.40 -2.75 -18.87
CA ARG A 154 -27.45 -1.89 -17.69
C ARG A 154 -26.07 -1.64 -17.05
N SER A 155 -25.08 -2.53 -17.25
CA SER A 155 -23.70 -2.32 -16.78
C SER A 155 -23.02 -1.19 -17.56
N GLN A 156 -23.29 -1.08 -18.86
CA GLN A 156 -22.79 0.02 -19.67
C GLN A 156 -23.43 1.36 -19.29
N ASP A 157 -24.72 1.35 -18.98
CA ASP A 157 -25.43 2.55 -18.54
C ASP A 157 -24.96 3.02 -17.16
N LEU A 158 -24.70 2.07 -16.23
CA LEU A 158 -24.08 2.37 -14.94
C LEU A 158 -22.69 2.99 -15.12
N LYS A 159 -21.85 2.39 -15.97
CA LYS A 159 -20.51 2.92 -16.26
C LYS A 159 -20.57 4.35 -16.78
N LYS A 160 -21.43 4.62 -17.77
CA LYS A 160 -21.64 5.97 -18.32
C LYS A 160 -22.13 6.96 -17.25
N GLY A 161 -23.01 6.53 -16.36
CA GLY A 161 -23.50 7.35 -15.25
C GLY A 161 -22.40 7.72 -14.26
N VAL A 162 -21.61 6.73 -13.83
CA VAL A 162 -20.47 6.93 -12.93
C VAL A 162 -19.42 7.84 -13.58
N ASP A 163 -19.09 7.62 -14.85
CA ASP A 163 -18.14 8.45 -15.60
C ASP A 163 -18.62 9.90 -15.71
N CYS A 164 -19.92 10.13 -15.92
CA CYS A 164 -20.49 11.48 -15.96
C CYS A 164 -20.36 12.21 -14.61
N ILE A 165 -20.59 11.51 -13.50
CA ILE A 165 -20.42 12.06 -12.15
C ILE A 165 -18.93 12.36 -11.91
N ARG A 166 -18.05 11.42 -12.23
CA ARG A 166 -16.59 11.58 -12.12
C ARG A 166 -16.12 12.83 -12.85
N GLN A 167 -16.51 13.01 -14.12
CA GLN A 167 -16.12 14.19 -14.91
C GLN A 167 -16.59 15.51 -14.29
N ARG A 168 -17.80 15.54 -13.70
CA ARG A 168 -18.30 16.73 -13.01
C ARG A 168 -17.50 17.04 -11.75
N VAL A 169 -17.17 16.02 -10.95
CA VAL A 169 -16.37 16.18 -9.74
C VAL A 169 -14.95 16.61 -10.09
N GLN A 170 -14.31 15.94 -11.05
CA GLN A 170 -12.99 16.28 -11.58
C GLN A 170 -12.94 17.75 -12.04
N SER A 171 -13.90 18.19 -12.87
CA SER A 171 -13.93 19.57 -13.36
C SER A 171 -14.00 20.62 -12.24
N VAL A 172 -14.71 20.32 -11.14
CA VAL A 172 -14.76 21.21 -9.97
C VAL A 172 -13.44 21.18 -9.21
N LEU A 173 -12.88 19.98 -9.00
CA LEU A 173 -11.59 19.79 -8.33
C LEU A 173 -10.46 20.47 -9.09
N ASP A 174 -10.32 20.24 -10.40
CA ASP A 174 -9.28 20.85 -11.25
C ASP A 174 -9.30 22.38 -11.13
N LYS A 175 -10.49 22.99 -11.10
CA LYS A 175 -10.63 24.44 -10.96
C LYS A 175 -10.17 24.93 -9.59
N GLN A 176 -10.51 24.21 -8.52
CA GLN A 176 -10.13 24.57 -7.16
C GLN A 176 -8.63 24.32 -6.92
N LEU A 177 -8.13 23.18 -7.39
CA LEU A 177 -6.73 22.78 -7.31
C LEU A 177 -5.84 23.71 -8.13
N GLY A 178 -6.27 24.15 -9.31
CA GLY A 178 -5.54 25.16 -10.08
C GLY A 178 -5.50 26.52 -9.38
N ALA A 179 -6.56 26.92 -8.68
CA ALA A 179 -6.54 28.13 -7.86
C ALA A 179 -5.63 27.98 -6.63
N TRP A 180 -5.64 26.81 -6.00
CA TRP A 180 -4.79 26.44 -4.89
C TRP A 180 -3.31 26.40 -5.27
N GLU A 181 -2.95 25.77 -6.39
CA GLU A 181 -1.58 25.71 -6.91
C GLU A 181 -1.06 27.14 -7.15
N ASN A 182 -1.85 27.98 -7.82
CA ASN A 182 -1.50 29.38 -8.03
C ASN A 182 -1.32 30.14 -6.70
N TYR A 183 -2.15 29.87 -5.70
CA TYR A 183 -2.04 30.49 -4.39
C TYR A 183 -0.75 30.05 -3.68
N ILE A 184 -0.47 28.75 -3.67
CA ILE A 184 0.71 28.18 -3.03
C ILE A 184 2.00 28.70 -3.66
N LEU A 185 2.11 28.66 -4.99
CA LEU A 185 3.31 29.13 -5.69
C LEU A 185 3.55 30.63 -5.46
N ARG A 186 2.48 31.43 -5.38
CA ARG A 186 2.59 32.89 -5.21
C ARG A 186 2.74 33.36 -3.77
N HIS A 187 2.31 32.57 -2.80
CA HIS A 187 2.19 33.02 -1.42
C HIS A 187 2.90 32.11 -0.44
N CYS A 188 2.82 30.78 -0.58
CA CYS A 188 3.44 29.85 0.35
C CYS A 188 4.91 29.58 0.02
N PHE A 189 5.27 29.56 -1.26
CA PHE A 189 6.66 29.42 -1.71
C PHE A 189 7.30 30.76 -2.08
N SER A 190 6.74 31.88 -1.63
CA SER A 190 7.36 33.20 -1.82
C SER A 190 8.10 33.61 -0.57
N LEU A 191 9.39 33.93 -0.67
CA LEU A 191 10.17 34.32 0.50
C LEU A 191 9.79 35.74 0.98
N PRO A 192 9.78 35.98 2.30
CA PRO A 192 9.70 37.32 2.86
C PRO A 192 11.00 38.09 2.58
N PRO A 193 10.94 39.38 2.21
CA PRO A 193 12.13 40.19 2.05
C PRO A 193 12.89 40.36 3.35
N GLY A 194 14.22 40.27 3.25
CA GLY A 194 15.11 40.28 4.40
C GLY A 194 15.54 38.88 4.84
N PHE A 195 14.90 37.81 4.35
CA PHE A 195 15.35 36.45 4.57
C PHE A 195 16.74 36.28 3.96
N ARG A 196 17.76 36.10 4.80
CA ARG A 196 19.10 35.70 4.37
C ARG A 196 19.33 34.27 4.82
N LEU A 197 19.70 33.39 3.89
CA LEU A 197 20.35 32.17 4.33
C LEU A 197 21.60 32.56 5.14
N PRO A 198 22.00 31.77 6.14
CA PRO A 198 23.38 31.79 6.58
C PRO A 198 24.20 31.51 5.31
N ASN A 199 24.83 32.55 4.76
CA ASN A 199 25.43 32.46 3.45
C ASN A 199 26.41 31.28 3.44
N THR A 200 26.26 30.41 2.44
CA THR A 200 27.32 29.54 1.94
C THR A 200 28.35 30.35 1.13
N ASP A 201 28.50 31.65 1.41
CA ASP A 201 29.55 32.48 0.84
C ASP A 201 30.75 32.42 1.79
N GLU A 202 31.72 31.60 1.46
CA GLU A 202 33.05 31.54 2.08
C GLU A 202 33.89 32.82 1.87
N SER A 203 33.31 34.02 1.76
CA SER A 203 34.07 35.19 1.29
C SER A 203 33.85 36.51 2.02
N THR A 204 33.34 36.53 3.25
CA THR A 204 33.59 37.72 4.10
C THR A 204 33.59 37.40 5.60
N GLU A 205 34.77 37.54 6.18
CA GLU A 205 35.13 37.33 7.58
C GLU A 205 34.24 38.08 8.57
N SER A 206 33.77 37.39 9.62
CA SER A 206 34.11 37.75 11.01
C SER A 206 33.74 36.62 11.98
N ASP A 207 34.74 36.28 12.81
CA ASP A 207 34.66 35.54 14.07
C ASP A 207 34.48 34.02 14.06
N THR A 208 35.17 33.31 13.16
CA THR A 208 35.56 31.92 13.47
C THR A 208 37.08 31.79 13.38
N ASP A 209 37.69 31.44 14.50
CA ASP A 209 39.10 31.12 14.67
C ASP A 209 39.56 30.11 13.58
N PRO A 210 40.55 30.44 12.71
CA PRO A 210 41.02 29.56 11.65
C PRO A 210 41.77 28.32 12.16
N SER A 211 41.82 28.09 13.48
CA SER A 211 42.49 26.96 14.10
C SER A 211 41.59 25.76 14.43
N ALA A 212 40.32 25.76 14.01
CA ALA A 212 39.51 24.54 14.09
C ALA A 212 40.12 23.45 13.19
N PRO A 213 40.55 22.30 13.74
CA PRO A 213 41.22 21.29 12.95
C PRO A 213 40.22 20.74 11.93
N PHE A 214 40.59 20.76 10.65
CA PHE A 214 39.99 19.91 9.63
C PHE A 214 39.77 18.53 10.27
N ASP A 215 38.51 18.06 10.30
CA ASP A 215 38.16 16.79 10.90
C ASP A 215 38.12 15.71 9.80
N PRO A 216 39.25 15.04 9.50
CA PRO A 216 39.30 13.99 8.48
C PRO A 216 38.37 12.80 8.79
N ASP A 217 37.82 12.72 10.00
CA ASP A 217 36.84 11.70 10.39
C ASP A 217 35.48 11.92 9.68
N ILE A 218 35.12 13.17 9.35
CA ILE A 218 33.87 13.48 8.65
C ILE A 218 33.96 13.06 7.18
N ASP A 219 35.08 13.35 6.51
CA ASP A 219 35.28 12.95 5.12
C ASP A 219 35.33 11.43 4.97
N VAL A 220 36.00 10.74 5.91
CA VAL A 220 36.01 9.27 5.94
C VAL A 220 34.61 8.69 6.18
N GLN A 221 33.79 9.33 7.03
CA GLN A 221 32.39 8.92 7.23
C GLN A 221 31.53 9.19 5.99
N LEU A 222 31.75 10.31 5.29
CA LEU A 222 31.05 10.64 4.05
C LEU A 222 31.40 9.67 2.93
N ASP A 223 32.67 9.31 2.79
CA ASP A 223 33.12 8.31 1.82
C ASP A 223 32.60 6.92 2.16
N SER A 224 32.56 6.56 3.45
CA SER A 224 31.90 5.31 3.90
C SER A 224 30.41 5.28 3.58
N LEU A 225 29.70 6.42 3.71
CA LEU A 225 28.28 6.51 3.35
C LEU A 225 28.07 6.45 1.84
N ARG A 226 28.93 7.07 1.04
CA ARG A 226 28.89 6.98 -0.43
C ARG A 226 29.13 5.55 -0.92
N GLU A 227 30.07 4.84 -0.30
CA GLU A 227 30.32 3.43 -0.58
C GLU A 227 29.10 2.57 -0.24
N LYS A 228 28.49 2.76 0.94
CA LYS A 228 27.24 2.08 1.32
C LYS A 228 26.08 2.40 0.38
N LEU A 229 25.93 3.65 -0.04
CA LEU A 229 24.89 4.04 -0.99
C LEU A 229 25.09 3.33 -2.33
N THR A 230 26.34 3.25 -2.80
CA THR A 230 26.69 2.53 -4.03
C THR A 230 26.36 1.04 -3.92
N GLN A 231 26.66 0.43 -2.77
CA GLN A 231 26.31 -0.97 -2.50
C GLN A 231 24.78 -1.18 -2.52
N VAL A 232 24.02 -0.31 -1.85
CA VAL A 232 22.55 -0.39 -1.82
C VAL A 232 21.95 -0.21 -3.22
N VAL A 233 22.52 0.66 -4.05
CA VAL A 233 22.09 0.81 -5.45
C VAL A 233 22.33 -0.48 -6.24
N GLN A 234 23.51 -1.09 -6.10
CA GLN A 234 23.82 -2.37 -6.76
C GLN A 234 22.90 -3.50 -6.28
N ASP A 235 22.64 -3.58 -4.98
CA ASP A 235 21.73 -4.57 -4.39
C ASP A 235 20.29 -4.35 -4.90
N SER A 236 19.85 -3.09 -5.02
CA SER A 236 18.55 -2.72 -5.59
C SER A 236 18.43 -3.09 -7.06
N GLU A 237 19.48 -2.90 -7.85
CA GLU A 237 19.51 -3.32 -9.26
C GLU A 237 19.41 -4.85 -9.39
N MET A 238 20.14 -5.58 -8.54
CA MET A 238 20.08 -7.05 -8.51
C MET A 238 18.68 -7.54 -8.14
N LEU A 239 18.06 -6.95 -7.11
CA LEU A 239 16.70 -7.30 -6.70
C LEU A 239 15.69 -7.01 -7.81
N ASN A 240 15.83 -5.89 -8.51
CA ASN A 240 14.95 -5.55 -9.63
C ASN A 240 15.08 -6.55 -10.78
N GLN A 241 16.30 -7.03 -11.07
CA GLN A 241 16.52 -8.10 -12.06
C GLN A 241 15.84 -9.41 -11.62
N GLU A 242 15.93 -9.77 -10.34
CA GLU A 242 15.26 -10.97 -9.80
C GLU A 242 13.74 -10.86 -9.89
N ILE A 243 13.16 -9.71 -9.56
CA ILE A 243 11.72 -9.44 -9.72
C ILE A 243 11.31 -9.65 -11.19
N GLN A 244 12.02 -9.09 -12.15
CA GLN A 244 11.71 -9.26 -13.57
C GLN A 244 11.79 -10.72 -14.02
N LEU A 245 12.74 -11.50 -13.49
CA LEU A 245 12.82 -12.94 -13.79
C LEU A 245 11.62 -13.69 -13.19
N LEU A 246 11.24 -13.37 -11.97
CA LEU A 246 10.08 -13.95 -11.29
C LEU A 246 8.77 -13.58 -11.99
N GLU A 247 8.61 -12.34 -12.46
CA GLU A 247 7.44 -11.90 -13.23
C GLU A 247 7.31 -12.65 -14.55
N ARG A 248 8.41 -12.84 -15.29
CA ARG A 248 8.42 -13.66 -16.51
C ARG A 248 8.04 -15.10 -16.22
N LYS A 249 8.60 -15.70 -15.16
CA LYS A 249 8.28 -17.07 -14.75
C LYS A 249 6.82 -17.21 -14.33
N SER A 250 6.31 -16.24 -13.58
CA SER A 250 4.89 -16.18 -13.17
C SER A 250 3.97 -16.07 -14.38
N SER A 251 4.31 -15.22 -15.35
CA SER A 251 3.55 -15.05 -16.59
C SER A 251 3.51 -16.34 -17.42
N ILE A 252 4.64 -17.05 -17.53
CA ILE A 252 4.72 -18.35 -18.20
C ILE A 252 3.87 -19.39 -17.46
N ASN A 253 3.97 -19.46 -16.13
CA ASN A 253 3.18 -20.38 -15.31
C ASN A 253 1.67 -20.09 -15.43
N ALA A 254 1.26 -18.83 -15.42
CA ALA A 254 -0.12 -18.44 -15.65
C ALA A 254 -0.61 -18.87 -17.04
N GLY A 255 0.26 -18.80 -18.07
CA GLY A 255 -0.01 -19.35 -19.40
C GLY A 255 -0.30 -20.85 -19.38
N TYR A 256 0.56 -21.65 -18.72
CA TYR A 256 0.33 -23.10 -18.59
C TYR A 256 -0.94 -23.43 -17.80
N ILE A 257 -1.25 -22.67 -16.74
CA ILE A 257 -2.48 -22.85 -15.96
C ILE A 257 -3.70 -22.55 -16.83
N ASN A 258 -3.69 -21.44 -17.58
CA ASN A 258 -4.80 -21.10 -18.48
C ASN A 258 -4.98 -22.12 -19.60
N GLU A 259 -3.89 -22.63 -20.18
CA GLU A 259 -3.95 -23.68 -21.20
C GLU A 259 -4.54 -24.99 -20.63
N ALA A 260 -4.11 -25.39 -19.42
CA ALA A 260 -4.68 -26.54 -18.73
C ALA A 260 -6.17 -26.35 -18.41
N VAL A 261 -6.56 -25.18 -17.88
CA VAL A 261 -7.98 -24.84 -17.61
C VAL A 261 -8.80 -24.92 -18.89
N HIS A 262 -8.31 -24.32 -19.98
CA HIS A 262 -8.99 -24.36 -21.27
C HIS A 262 -9.14 -25.79 -21.81
N LEU A 263 -8.12 -26.64 -21.66
CA LEU A 263 -8.23 -28.06 -22.03
C LEU A 263 -9.25 -28.81 -21.17
N TYR A 264 -9.36 -28.48 -19.89
CA TYR A 264 -10.39 -29.04 -19.00
C TYR A 264 -11.80 -28.55 -19.35
N GLU A 265 -11.96 -27.29 -19.78
CA GLU A 265 -13.25 -26.73 -20.19
C GLU A 265 -13.70 -27.25 -21.56
N GLN A 266 -12.76 -27.43 -22.51
CA GLN A 266 -13.07 -27.99 -23.83
C GLN A 266 -13.36 -29.48 -23.78
N ASN A 267 -12.68 -30.21 -22.90
CA ASN A 267 -12.98 -31.60 -22.69
C ASN A 267 -14.25 -31.68 -21.82
N SER A 268 -15.36 -32.07 -22.43
CA SER A 268 -16.64 -32.47 -21.82
C SER A 268 -16.49 -33.67 -20.84
N MET A 269 -15.32 -33.86 -20.24
CA MET A 269 -15.04 -34.84 -19.18
C MET A 269 -16.01 -34.69 -18.03
N HIS A 270 -16.40 -33.45 -17.67
CA HIS A 270 -17.41 -33.25 -16.62
C HIS A 270 -18.78 -33.82 -17.03
N GLU A 271 -19.23 -33.61 -18.26
CA GLU A 271 -20.49 -34.19 -18.74
C GLU A 271 -20.38 -35.70 -18.88
N LEU A 272 -19.24 -36.21 -19.36
CA LEU A 272 -18.96 -37.65 -19.45
C LEU A 272 -18.98 -38.31 -18.06
N PHE A 273 -18.38 -37.67 -17.05
CA PHE A 273 -18.43 -38.14 -15.67
C PHE A 273 -19.85 -38.11 -15.11
N GLN A 274 -20.62 -37.05 -15.38
CA GLN A 274 -22.02 -36.99 -14.98
C GLN A 274 -22.86 -38.10 -15.65
N GLU A 275 -22.61 -38.38 -16.92
CA GLU A 275 -23.29 -39.44 -17.67
C GLU A 275 -22.91 -40.84 -17.13
N ILE A 276 -21.64 -41.07 -16.82
CA ILE A 276 -21.19 -42.32 -16.17
C ILE A 276 -21.84 -42.48 -14.79
N VAL A 277 -21.90 -41.41 -13.99
CA VAL A 277 -22.56 -41.45 -12.67
C VAL A 277 -24.05 -41.74 -12.82
N ALA A 278 -24.72 -41.13 -13.79
CA ALA A 278 -26.14 -41.35 -14.05
C ALA A 278 -26.43 -42.78 -14.49
N THR A 279 -25.64 -43.31 -15.43
CA THR A 279 -25.78 -44.68 -15.94
C THR A 279 -25.45 -45.73 -14.87
N ALA A 280 -24.42 -45.50 -14.04
CA ALA A 280 -24.12 -46.36 -12.89
C ALA A 280 -25.26 -46.38 -11.86
N SER A 281 -25.84 -45.20 -11.57
CA SER A 281 -26.99 -45.09 -10.65
C SER A 281 -28.22 -45.82 -11.19
N GLU A 282 -28.46 -45.76 -12.50
CA GLU A 282 -29.56 -46.49 -13.15
C GLU A 282 -29.35 -48.00 -13.09
N LEU A 283 -28.12 -48.46 -13.32
CA LEU A 283 -27.74 -49.87 -13.21
C LEU A 283 -27.97 -50.40 -11.80
N GLU A 284 -27.55 -49.66 -10.78
CA GLU A 284 -27.74 -50.03 -9.37
C GLU A 284 -29.24 -50.16 -9.03
N MET A 285 -30.06 -49.21 -9.47
CA MET A 285 -31.50 -49.26 -9.27
C MET A 285 -32.13 -50.48 -9.97
N LYS A 286 -31.69 -50.79 -11.20
CA LYS A 286 -32.18 -51.95 -11.95
C LYS A 286 -31.75 -53.27 -11.31
N MET A 287 -30.52 -53.36 -10.82
CA MET A 287 -30.00 -54.55 -10.14
C MET A 287 -30.69 -54.78 -8.79
N GLY A 288 -31.00 -53.70 -8.06
CA GLY A 288 -31.82 -53.74 -6.86
C GLY A 288 -33.24 -54.27 -7.13
N LYS A 289 -33.89 -53.77 -8.19
CA LYS A 289 -35.22 -54.25 -8.62
C LYS A 289 -35.20 -55.71 -9.09
N LEU A 290 -34.16 -56.13 -9.81
CA LEU A 290 -34.02 -57.52 -10.26
C LEU A 290 -33.84 -58.46 -9.08
N ASN A 291 -33.02 -58.07 -8.10
CA ASN A 291 -32.83 -58.86 -6.87
C ASN A 291 -34.12 -58.95 -6.04
N SER A 292 -34.87 -57.86 -5.87
CA SER A 292 -36.16 -57.92 -5.15
C SER A 292 -37.17 -58.78 -5.89
N SER A 293 -37.26 -58.68 -7.22
CA SER A 293 -38.13 -59.53 -8.05
C SER A 293 -37.76 -61.02 -7.95
N MET A 294 -36.46 -61.36 -7.93
CA MET A 294 -35.99 -62.73 -7.75
C MET A 294 -36.30 -63.27 -6.35
N ILE A 295 -36.19 -62.44 -5.31
CA ILE A 295 -36.54 -62.81 -3.94
C ILE A 295 -38.05 -63.05 -3.81
N GLU A 296 -38.88 -62.16 -4.36
CA GLU A 296 -40.33 -62.33 -4.39
C GLU A 296 -40.76 -63.58 -5.16
N GLU A 297 -40.13 -63.88 -6.30
CA GLU A 297 -40.43 -65.05 -7.10
C GLU A 297 -39.98 -66.36 -6.41
N THR A 298 -38.82 -66.35 -5.75
CA THR A 298 -38.36 -67.51 -4.96
C THR A 298 -39.22 -67.73 -3.72
N ASP A 299 -39.70 -66.68 -3.06
CA ASP A 299 -40.61 -66.82 -1.94
C ASP A 299 -42.01 -67.26 -2.39
N LEU A 300 -42.52 -66.77 -3.52
CA LEU A 300 -43.77 -67.26 -4.13
C LEU A 300 -43.66 -68.76 -4.51
N MET A 301 -42.52 -69.18 -5.05
CA MET A 301 -42.25 -70.61 -5.34
C MET A 301 -42.15 -71.44 -4.07
N LYS A 302 -41.54 -70.94 -2.98
CA LYS A 302 -41.53 -71.62 -1.68
C LYS A 302 -42.94 -71.71 -1.10
N THR A 303 -43.77 -70.67 -1.18
CA THR A 303 -45.16 -70.72 -0.69
C THR A 303 -45.99 -71.69 -1.51
N LYS A 304 -45.86 -71.69 -2.85
CA LYS A 304 -46.49 -72.70 -3.72
C LYS A 304 -46.02 -74.11 -3.40
N ARG A 305 -44.72 -74.30 -3.15
CA ARG A 305 -44.14 -75.58 -2.77
C ARG A 305 -44.67 -76.03 -1.40
N ILE A 306 -44.75 -75.17 -0.39
CA ILE A 306 -45.32 -75.52 0.93
C ILE A 306 -46.79 -75.95 0.80
N TYR A 307 -47.60 -75.23 0.02
CA TYR A 307 -48.99 -75.64 -0.26
C TYR A 307 -49.12 -76.93 -1.10
N SER A 308 -48.07 -77.32 -1.84
CA SER A 308 -48.04 -78.58 -2.60
C SER A 308 -47.28 -79.71 -1.91
N THR A 309 -46.53 -79.43 -0.83
CA THR A 309 -45.74 -80.40 -0.05
C THR A 309 -46.45 -80.85 1.24
N GLU A 310 -47.67 -80.36 1.52
CA GLU A 310 -48.59 -81.05 2.43
C GLU A 310 -49.14 -82.37 1.82
N MET A 311 -48.90 -82.60 0.52
CA MET A 311 -48.96 -83.92 -0.12
C MET A 311 -47.54 -84.29 -0.57
N ASP A 312 -47.08 -85.49 -0.21
CA ASP A 312 -45.84 -86.14 -0.68
C ASP A 312 -44.49 -85.66 -0.12
N LEU A 313 -44.20 -86.20 1.07
CA LEU A 313 -42.84 -86.52 1.51
C LEU A 313 -42.30 -87.75 0.76
N SER A 314 -41.43 -87.56 -0.24
CA SER A 314 -40.28 -88.48 -0.42
C SER A 314 -39.19 -87.94 -1.37
N ALA A 315 -37.97 -88.00 -0.84
CA ALA A 315 -36.67 -88.12 -1.53
C ALA A 315 -36.23 -87.01 -2.50
N VAL A 316 -35.31 -86.12 -2.05
CA VAL A 316 -34.20 -85.67 -2.89
C VAL A 316 -32.92 -85.47 -2.07
N HIS A 317 -31.85 -86.07 -2.59
CA HIS A 317 -30.46 -85.99 -2.18
C HIS A 317 -29.88 -84.57 -2.22
N SER A 318 -28.97 -84.32 -1.28
CA SER A 318 -28.06 -83.18 -1.26
C SER A 318 -27.12 -83.19 -2.48
N ALA A 319 -27.14 -82.10 -3.26
CA ALA A 319 -26.07 -81.75 -4.19
C ALA A 319 -25.58 -80.33 -3.88
N LYS A 320 -24.30 -80.28 -3.51
CA LYS A 320 -23.38 -79.12 -3.44
C LYS A 320 -23.68 -78.13 -4.59
N GLY A 321 -23.87 -76.83 -4.39
CA GLY A 321 -23.09 -75.93 -3.54
C GLY A 321 -21.98 -75.31 -4.38
N LEU A 322 -22.31 -74.33 -5.23
CA LEU A 322 -21.35 -73.39 -5.82
C LEU A 322 -21.56 -72.04 -5.14
N SER A 323 -20.47 -71.57 -4.57
CA SER A 323 -20.35 -70.48 -3.61
C SER A 323 -20.49 -69.10 -4.23
N ASN A 324 -21.11 -68.22 -3.44
CA ASN A 324 -21.06 -66.76 -3.57
C ASN A 324 -19.61 -66.26 -3.76
N GLU A 325 -19.30 -65.69 -4.91
CA GLU A 325 -18.23 -64.69 -5.01
C GLU A 325 -18.88 -63.32 -4.98
N LYS A 326 -18.70 -62.64 -3.84
CA LYS A 326 -19.10 -61.25 -3.62
C LYS A 326 -18.07 -60.40 -4.38
N LEU A 327 -18.46 -59.75 -5.47
CA LEU A 327 -17.67 -58.70 -6.10
C LEU A 327 -17.60 -57.53 -5.11
N ASP A 328 -16.39 -57.27 -4.62
CA ASP A 328 -16.13 -56.22 -3.64
C ASP A 328 -15.93 -54.87 -4.35
N VAL A 329 -16.92 -54.00 -4.19
CA VAL A 329 -16.96 -52.67 -4.83
C VAL A 329 -15.87 -51.75 -4.25
N GLU A 330 -15.38 -52.04 -3.04
CA GLU A 330 -14.31 -51.26 -2.40
C GLU A 330 -12.96 -51.46 -3.10
N GLU A 331 -12.68 -52.65 -3.65
CA GLU A 331 -11.45 -52.92 -4.40
C GLU A 331 -11.40 -52.14 -5.72
N PHE A 332 -12.56 -52.04 -6.40
CA PHE A 332 -12.69 -51.28 -7.65
C PHE A 332 -12.53 -49.76 -7.42
N VAL A 333 -13.05 -49.24 -6.30
CA VAL A 333 -12.87 -47.82 -5.90
C VAL A 333 -11.43 -47.52 -5.50
N GLY A 334 -10.70 -48.50 -4.95
CA GLY A 334 -9.28 -48.38 -4.65
C GLY A 334 -8.41 -48.18 -5.89
N ILE A 335 -8.68 -48.95 -6.95
CA ILE A 335 -7.92 -48.91 -8.21
C ILE A 335 -8.12 -47.57 -8.94
N MET A 336 -9.31 -46.97 -8.88
CA MET A 336 -9.59 -45.67 -9.52
C MET A 336 -8.97 -44.47 -8.80
N LYS A 337 -8.61 -44.57 -7.52
CA LYS A 337 -7.93 -43.47 -6.80
C LYS A 337 -6.42 -43.41 -7.05
N THR A 338 -5.86 -44.44 -7.67
CA THR A 338 -4.43 -44.56 -7.99
C THR A 338 -4.07 -44.23 -9.45
N MET A 339 -5.07 -43.93 -10.29
CA MET A 339 -4.89 -43.29 -11.61
C MET A 339 -5.18 -41.80 -11.48
#